data_AF-A0A1L7ABD0-F1
#
_entry.id   AF-A0A1L7ABD0-F1
#
_cell.length_a   1.000
_cell.length_b   1.000
_cell.length_c   1.000
_cell.angle_alpha   90.00
_cell.angle_beta   90.00
_cell.angle_gamma   90.00
#
_symmetry.space_group_name_H-M   'P 1'
#
loop_
_entity.id
_entity.type
_entity.pdbx_description
1 polymer ?
#
loop_
_entity_poly.entity_id
_entity_poly.type
_entity_poly.pdbx_seq_one_letter_code
_entity_poly.pdbx_strand_id
1 'polypeptide(L)'
;MDAIFAHALTPLPWCALPAQHGRADTIARFFRRLTHAGVWGRLLTALATLPAQHPLQSLRHRICRAARRAYRILGMGLILLARRLNLRSALPGPPWLLPDPDLSETLRRAKLPPLPTRRGTITAYRAMLRTLMALYRTAAGRRRIAPVLRWSWP
;
A
#
# COMPACT_ATOMS: atom_id res chain seq x y z
N MET A 1 -16.66 -15.50 -5.94
CA MET A 1 -15.64 -14.41 -5.95
C MET A 1 -16.24 -13.08 -6.39
N ASP A 2 -17.27 -13.07 -7.23
CA ASP A 2 -17.88 -11.85 -7.78
C ASP A 2 -18.43 -10.90 -6.72
N ALA A 3 -19.03 -11.41 -5.65
CA ALA A 3 -19.47 -10.60 -4.51
C ALA A 3 -18.31 -9.81 -3.87
N ILE A 4 -17.12 -10.41 -3.75
CA ILE A 4 -15.93 -9.73 -3.21
C ILE A 4 -15.46 -8.65 -4.19
N PHE A 5 -15.46 -8.93 -5.49
CA PHE A 5 -15.02 -7.97 -6.50
C PHE A 5 -16.00 -6.81 -6.65
N ALA A 6 -17.31 -7.07 -6.68
CA ALA A 6 -18.34 -6.04 -6.66
C ALA A 6 -18.19 -5.14 -5.42
N HIS A 7 -17.95 -5.76 -4.26
CA HIS A 7 -17.77 -5.01 -3.01
C HIS A 7 -16.44 -4.28 -2.90
N ALA A 8 -15.37 -4.78 -3.52
CA ALA A 8 -14.05 -4.13 -3.51
C ALA A 8 -14.06 -2.79 -4.26
N LEU A 9 -14.98 -2.63 -5.21
CA LEU A 9 -15.18 -1.36 -5.92
C LEU A 9 -15.80 -0.30 -5.00
N THR A 10 -16.55 -0.69 -3.97
CA THR A 10 -17.20 0.25 -3.05
C THR A 10 -16.39 0.49 -1.77
N PRO A 11 -16.48 1.69 -1.17
CA PRO A 11 -15.90 1.97 0.14
C PRO A 11 -16.76 1.43 1.32
N LEU A 12 -17.92 0.84 1.02
CA LEU A 12 -18.95 0.50 2.00
C LEU A 12 -18.55 -0.66 2.91
N PRO A 13 -19.08 -0.73 4.15
CA PRO A 13 -18.87 -1.87 5.04
C PRO A 13 -19.48 -3.16 4.46
N TRP A 14 -19.03 -4.33 4.92
CA TRP A 14 -19.54 -5.63 4.43
C TRP A 14 -21.05 -5.81 4.65
N CYS A 15 -21.63 -5.17 5.68
CA CYS A 15 -23.07 -5.21 5.93
C CYS A 15 -23.93 -4.50 4.88
N ALA A 16 -23.35 -3.60 4.08
CA ALA A 16 -24.05 -2.90 3.01
C ALA A 16 -24.05 -3.67 1.67
N LEU A 17 -23.60 -4.93 1.70
CA LEU A 17 -23.51 -5.76 0.51
C LEU A 17 -24.93 -6.26 0.12
N PRO A 18 -25.33 -6.14 -1.16
CA PRO A 18 -26.67 -6.52 -1.61
C PRO A 18 -27.02 -7.98 -1.27
N ALA A 19 -28.24 -8.21 -0.80
CA ALA A 19 -28.70 -9.54 -0.36
C ALA A 19 -28.60 -10.62 -1.45
N GLN A 20 -28.64 -10.23 -2.73
CA GLN A 20 -28.47 -11.13 -3.89
C GLN A 20 -27.15 -11.93 -3.88
N HIS A 21 -26.13 -11.44 -3.17
CA HIS A 21 -24.84 -12.09 -3.07
C HIS A 21 -24.71 -13.01 -1.84
N GLY A 22 -25.76 -13.11 -1.03
CA GLY A 22 -25.81 -13.91 0.18
C GLY A 22 -25.42 -13.14 1.45
N ARG A 23 -25.19 -13.89 2.54
CA ARG A 23 -24.94 -13.31 3.86
C ARG A 23 -23.57 -12.63 3.93
N ALA A 24 -23.58 -11.34 4.30
CA ALA A 24 -22.39 -10.50 4.45
C ALA A 24 -21.31 -11.12 5.36
N ASP A 25 -21.70 -11.71 6.49
CA ASP A 25 -20.78 -12.33 7.45
C ASP A 25 -19.98 -13.48 6.83
N THR A 26 -20.64 -14.31 6.02
CA THR A 26 -20.03 -15.46 5.36
C THR A 26 -18.99 -14.98 4.35
N ILE A 27 -19.32 -13.96 3.56
CA ILE A 27 -18.42 -13.36 2.57
C ILE A 27 -17.22 -12.72 3.27
N ALA A 28 -17.45 -11.96 4.34
CA ALA A 28 -16.39 -11.31 5.10
C ALA A 28 -15.44 -12.35 5.73
N ARG A 29 -15.97 -13.45 6.28
CA ARG A 29 -15.19 -14.56 6.83
C ARG A 29 -14.39 -15.26 5.74
N PHE A 30 -15.01 -15.53 4.59
CA PHE A 30 -14.33 -16.13 3.44
C PHE A 30 -13.21 -15.23 2.91
N PHE A 31 -13.44 -13.91 2.80
CA PHE A 31 -12.42 -12.93 2.43
C PHE A 31 -11.23 -12.94 3.39
N ARG A 32 -11.48 -13.00 4.71
CA ARG A 32 -10.40 -13.11 5.71
C ARG A 32 -9.60 -14.39 5.51
N ARG A 33 -10.26 -15.54 5.31
CA ARG A 33 -9.59 -16.83 5.04
C ARG A 33 -8.70 -16.76 3.80
N LEU A 34 -9.19 -16.22 2.69
CA LEU A 34 -8.40 -16.02 1.48
C LEU A 34 -7.21 -15.09 1.70
N THR A 35 -7.42 -14.04 2.49
CA THR A 35 -6.38 -13.08 2.84
C THR A 35 -5.25 -13.73 3.64
N HIS A 36 -5.59 -14.52 4.66
CA HIS A 36 -4.61 -15.28 5.43
C HIS A 36 -3.92 -16.37 4.60
N ALA A 37 -4.61 -16.97 3.63
CA ALA A 37 -4.02 -17.94 2.68
C ALA A 37 -3.10 -17.29 1.62
N GLY A 38 -2.83 -15.98 1.71
CA GLY A 38 -1.90 -15.27 0.82
C GLY A 38 -2.36 -15.19 -0.64
N VAL A 39 -3.65 -15.38 -0.91
CA VAL A 39 -4.20 -15.40 -2.29
C VAL A 39 -3.92 -14.07 -3.00
N TRP A 40 -4.08 -12.94 -2.31
CA TRP A 40 -3.88 -11.61 -2.90
C TRP A 40 -2.43 -11.35 -3.33
N GLY A 41 -1.45 -11.78 -2.54
CA GLY A 41 -0.04 -11.67 -2.90
C GLY A 41 0.27 -12.46 -4.17
N ARG A 42 -0.20 -13.71 -4.23
CA ARG A 42 -0.04 -14.57 -5.42
C ARG A 42 -0.71 -13.99 -6.66
N LEU A 43 -1.93 -13.46 -6.53
CA LEU A 43 -2.63 -12.81 -7.64
C LEU A 43 -1.91 -11.55 -8.14
N LEU A 44 -1.37 -10.73 -7.23
CA LEU A 44 -0.58 -9.56 -7.62
C LEU A 44 0.70 -9.95 -8.34
N THR A 45 1.42 -10.97 -7.85
CA THR A 45 2.60 -11.51 -8.55
C THR A 45 2.23 -12.03 -9.93
N ALA A 46 1.14 -12.81 -10.04
CA ALA A 46 0.67 -13.30 -11.33
C ALA A 46 0.33 -12.15 -12.30
N LEU A 47 -0.34 -11.10 -11.83
CA LEU A 47 -0.66 -9.93 -12.66
C LEU A 47 0.58 -9.19 -13.16
N ALA A 48 1.68 -9.20 -12.40
CA ALA A 48 2.94 -8.58 -12.79
C ALA A 48 3.73 -9.43 -13.79
N THR A 49 3.57 -10.76 -13.77
CA THR A 49 4.29 -11.68 -14.66
C THR A 49 3.53 -12.01 -15.95
N LEU A 50 2.20 -11.92 -15.94
CA LEU A 50 1.36 -12.32 -17.07
C LEU A 50 1.34 -11.26 -18.18
N PRO A 51 1.29 -11.69 -19.46
CA PRO A 51 1.23 -10.78 -20.60
C PRO A 51 -0.07 -9.95 -20.60
N ALA A 52 -0.04 -8.78 -21.24
CA ALA A 52 -1.16 -7.83 -21.27
C ALA A 52 -2.47 -8.42 -21.85
N GLN A 53 -2.37 -9.42 -22.72
CA GLN A 53 -3.49 -10.08 -23.39
C GLN A 53 -4.17 -11.15 -22.52
N HIS A 54 -3.61 -11.50 -21.36
CA HIS A 54 -4.15 -12.55 -20.51
C HIS A 54 -5.52 -12.12 -19.93
N PRO A 55 -6.54 -13.00 -19.88
CA PRO A 55 -7.89 -12.64 -19.40
C PRO A 55 -7.90 -12.10 -17.96
N LEU A 56 -6.96 -12.51 -17.11
CA LEU A 56 -6.81 -11.95 -15.75
C LEU A 56 -6.48 -10.45 -15.73
N GLN A 57 -5.88 -9.89 -16.79
CA GLN A 57 -5.61 -8.46 -16.87
C GLN A 57 -6.90 -7.63 -16.91
N SER A 58 -8.00 -8.18 -17.43
CA SER A 58 -9.33 -7.55 -17.37
C SER A 58 -9.82 -7.36 -15.92
N LEU A 59 -9.41 -8.25 -15.01
CA LEU A 59 -9.75 -8.20 -13.60
C LEU A 59 -8.72 -7.44 -12.76
N ARG A 60 -7.64 -6.92 -13.36
CA ARG A 60 -6.55 -6.24 -12.67
C ARG A 60 -7.05 -5.17 -11.70
N HIS A 61 -7.97 -4.31 -12.16
CA HIS A 61 -8.54 -3.26 -11.31
C HIS A 61 -9.27 -3.84 -10.08
N ARG A 62 -10.14 -4.84 -10.28
CA ARG A 62 -10.89 -5.49 -9.20
C ARG A 62 -9.98 -6.19 -8.20
N ILE A 63 -8.93 -6.87 -8.67
CA ILE A 63 -7.93 -7.54 -7.85
C ILE A 63 -7.14 -6.53 -7.02
N CYS A 64 -6.67 -5.43 -7.65
CA CYS A 64 -5.97 -4.36 -6.95
C CYS A 64 -6.84 -3.72 -5.86
N ARG A 65 -8.13 -3.46 -6.14
CA ARG A 65 -9.09 -2.96 -5.15
C ARG A 65 -9.31 -3.93 -3.99
N ALA A 66 -9.42 -5.22 -4.27
CA ALA A 66 -9.57 -6.24 -3.24
C ALA A 66 -8.31 -6.33 -2.36
N ALA A 67 -7.12 -6.27 -2.97
CA ALA A 67 -5.85 -6.21 -2.27
C ALA A 67 -5.72 -4.98 -1.35
N ARG A 68 -6.17 -3.79 -1.80
CA ARG A 68 -6.23 -2.59 -0.94
C ARG A 68 -7.03 -2.82 0.34
N ARG A 69 -8.12 -3.57 0.26
CA ARG A 69 -8.96 -3.89 1.42
C ARG A 69 -8.30 -4.92 2.32
N ALA A 70 -7.57 -5.87 1.74
CA ALA A 70 -6.77 -6.88 2.43
C ALA A 70 -5.58 -6.28 3.19
N TYR A 71 -5.10 -5.09 2.82
CA TYR A 71 -4.05 -4.36 3.55
C TYR A 71 -4.34 -4.23 5.05
N ARG A 72 -5.60 -4.02 5.46
CA ARG A 72 -5.98 -3.93 6.87
C ARG A 72 -5.69 -5.22 7.67
N ILE A 73 -5.53 -6.34 6.97
CA ILE A 73 -5.29 -7.67 7.56
C ILE A 73 -3.81 -8.06 7.40
N LEU A 74 -3.26 -7.96 6.18
CA LEU A 74 -1.87 -8.36 5.87
C LEU A 74 -0.83 -7.30 6.22
N GLY A 75 -1.23 -6.05 6.43
CA GLY A 75 -0.36 -4.96 6.83
C GLY A 75 0.75 -4.66 5.82
N MET A 76 1.95 -4.40 6.33
CA MET A 76 3.09 -3.88 5.57
C MET A 76 3.56 -4.83 4.45
N GLY A 77 3.50 -6.15 4.65
CA GLY A 77 3.98 -7.13 3.67
C GLY A 77 3.31 -6.99 2.29
N LEU A 78 2.01 -6.68 2.27
CA LEU A 78 1.28 -6.47 1.03
C LEU A 78 1.65 -5.14 0.34
N ILE A 79 1.95 -4.08 1.12
CA ILE A 79 2.45 -2.81 0.57
C ILE A 79 3.80 -3.03 -0.11
N LEU A 80 4.71 -3.72 0.57
CA LEU A 80 6.04 -4.03 0.04
C LEU A 80 5.95 -4.78 -1.29
N LEU A 81 5.12 -5.82 -1.32
CA LEU A 81 4.91 -6.61 -2.53
C LEU A 81 4.32 -5.76 -3.67
N ALA A 82 3.26 -4.99 -3.40
CA ALA A 82 2.65 -4.13 -4.41
C ALA A 82 3.63 -3.07 -4.97
N ARG A 83 4.50 -2.50 -4.12
CA ARG A 83 5.55 -1.56 -4.54
C ARG A 83 6.60 -2.24 -5.41
N ARG A 84 7.13 -3.40 -4.99
CA ARG A 84 8.14 -4.16 -5.74
C ARG A 84 7.64 -4.58 -7.12
N LEU A 85 6.37 -4.92 -7.22
CA LEU A 85 5.73 -5.27 -8.49
C LEU A 85 5.32 -4.05 -9.33
N ASN A 86 5.62 -2.82 -8.89
CA ASN A 86 5.21 -1.56 -9.52
C ASN A 86 3.68 -1.41 -9.73
N LEU A 87 2.86 -2.15 -8.97
CA LEU A 87 1.40 -2.12 -9.06
C LEU A 87 0.80 -1.02 -8.17
N ARG A 88 0.95 0.24 -8.62
CA ARG A 88 0.52 1.43 -7.86
C ARG A 88 -0.97 1.44 -7.49
N SER A 89 -1.85 0.86 -8.32
CA SER A 89 -3.29 0.77 -8.05
C SER A 89 -3.67 -0.21 -6.93
N ALA A 90 -2.76 -1.12 -6.57
CA ALA A 90 -2.95 -2.04 -5.45
C ALA A 90 -2.59 -1.41 -4.09
N LEU A 91 -1.93 -0.25 -4.10
CA LEU A 91 -1.56 0.47 -2.89
C LEU A 91 -2.79 1.10 -2.22
N PRO A 92 -2.90 1.07 -0.88
CA PRO A 92 -4.06 1.62 -0.14
C PRO A 92 -4.18 3.15 -0.19
N GLY A 93 -3.28 3.82 -0.91
CA GLY A 93 -3.26 5.26 -1.13
C GLY A 93 -2.05 5.68 -1.96
N PRO A 94 -1.86 6.98 -2.15
CA PRO A 94 -0.73 7.51 -2.90
C PRO A 94 0.63 7.03 -2.37
N PRO A 95 1.60 6.72 -3.25
CA PRO A 95 2.86 6.08 -2.86
C PRO A 95 3.74 6.95 -1.96
N TRP A 96 3.62 8.29 -2.04
CA TRP A 96 4.36 9.24 -1.19
C TRP A 96 3.78 9.40 0.22
N LEU A 97 2.57 8.89 0.47
CA LEU A 97 1.97 8.86 1.82
C LEU A 97 2.22 7.53 2.52
N LEU A 98 2.68 6.52 1.79
CA LEU A 98 2.92 5.18 2.31
C LEU A 98 4.38 5.02 2.72
N PRO A 99 4.65 4.17 3.72
CA PRO A 99 6.01 3.86 4.13
C PRO A 99 6.83 3.29 2.96
N ASP A 100 8.05 3.78 2.81
CA ASP A 100 8.97 3.41 1.75
C ASP A 100 10.17 2.66 2.33
N PRO A 101 10.22 1.32 2.18
CA PRO A 101 11.29 0.50 2.76
C PRO A 101 12.65 0.78 2.13
N ASP A 102 12.68 1.08 0.82
CA ASP A 102 13.92 1.24 0.08
C ASP A 102 14.56 2.57 0.48
N LEU A 103 13.75 3.61 0.60
CA LEU A 103 14.18 4.89 1.16
C LEU A 103 14.65 4.74 2.62
N SER A 104 13.93 3.98 3.44
CA SER A 104 14.34 3.72 4.83
C SER A 104 15.68 2.99 4.90
N GLU A 105 15.93 2.03 4.00
CA GLU A 105 17.18 1.29 3.91
C GLU A 105 18.31 2.17 3.39
N THR A 106 18.08 3.01 2.39
CA THR A 106 19.04 4.01 1.91
C THR A 106 19.42 5.00 3.01
N LEU A 107 18.45 5.51 3.76
CA LEU A 107 18.69 6.41 4.89
C LEU A 107 19.44 5.72 6.04
N ARG A 108 19.16 4.45 6.30
CA ARG A 108 19.89 3.65 7.30
C ARG A 108 21.36 3.46 6.92
N ARG A 109 21.66 3.34 5.63
CA ARG A 109 23.03 3.18 5.10
C ARG A 109 23.77 4.51 4.94
N ALA A 110 23.03 5.63 4.85
CA ALA A 110 23.63 6.95 4.76
C ALA A 110 24.37 7.28 6.05
N LYS A 111 25.70 7.43 5.97
CA LYS A 111 26.51 7.89 7.10
C LYS A 111 26.24 9.38 7.32
N LEU A 112 25.90 9.76 8.55
CA LEU A 112 25.81 11.16 8.94
C LEU A 112 27.22 11.75 8.96
N PRO A 113 27.45 12.92 8.35
CA PRO A 113 28.74 13.59 8.47
C PRO A 113 28.99 14.00 9.94
N PRO A 114 30.25 14.02 10.37
CA PRO A 114 30.61 14.40 11.74
C PRO A 114 30.17 15.83 12.05
N LEU A 115 29.96 16.11 13.35
CA LEU A 115 29.58 17.44 13.83
C LEU A 115 30.62 18.48 13.38
N PRO A 116 30.21 19.59 12.76
CA PRO A 116 31.14 20.62 12.35
C PRO A 116 31.74 21.34 13.56
N THR A 117 33.06 21.42 13.63
CA THR A 117 33.79 22.14 14.69
C THR A 117 33.92 23.65 14.42
N ARG A 118 33.70 24.10 13.18
CA ARG A 118 33.81 25.52 12.79
C ARG A 118 32.48 26.27 12.97
N ARG A 119 32.54 27.47 13.56
CA ARG A 119 31.35 28.29 13.90
C ARG A 119 30.51 28.74 12.68
N GLY A 120 31.06 28.73 11.47
CA GLY A 120 30.34 29.10 10.24
C GLY A 120 29.57 27.98 9.52
N THR A 121 29.82 26.71 9.86
CA THR A 121 29.20 25.56 9.17
C THR A 121 28.01 24.97 9.91
N ILE A 122 27.68 25.52 11.09
CA ILE A 122 26.56 25.09 11.94
C ILE A 122 25.20 25.31 11.25
N THR A 123 25.03 26.41 10.51
CA THR A 123 23.80 26.73 9.77
C THR A 123 23.53 25.73 8.66
N ALA A 124 24.54 25.42 7.84
CA ALA A 124 24.46 24.43 6.77
C ALA A 124 24.17 23.02 7.34
N TYR A 125 24.81 22.65 8.44
CA TYR A 125 24.57 21.37 9.11
C TYR A 125 23.16 21.25 9.67
N ARG A 126 22.61 22.32 10.28
CA ARG A 126 21.20 22.36 10.70
C ARG A 126 20.24 22.22 9.52
N ALA A 127 20.53 22.85 8.38
CA ALA A 127 19.72 22.70 7.17
C ALA A 127 19.71 21.24 6.68
N MET A 128 20.89 20.60 6.64
CA MET A 128 21.03 19.18 6.30
C MET A 128 20.28 18.27 7.28
N LEU A 129 20.34 18.52 8.59
CA LEU A 129 19.58 17.73 9.56
C LEU A 129 18.06 17.88 9.37
N ARG A 130 17.58 19.09 9.02
CA ARG A 130 16.16 19.30 8.70
C ARG A 130 15.74 18.53 7.44
N THR A 131 16.57 18.50 6.39
CA THR A 131 16.25 17.73 5.17
C THR A 131 16.25 16.24 5.44
N LEU A 132 17.23 15.72 6.21
CA LEU A 132 17.25 14.32 6.64
C LEU A 132 16.04 13.96 7.49
N MET A 133 15.62 14.85 8.40
CA MET A 133 14.41 14.64 9.20
C MET A 133 13.15 14.63 8.33
N ALA A 134 13.07 15.49 7.30
CA ALA A 134 11.99 15.47 6.32
C ALA A 134 11.97 14.14 5.53
N LEU A 135 13.13 13.66 5.08
CA LEU A 135 13.27 12.37 4.39
C LEU A 135 12.88 11.18 5.27
N TYR A 136 13.25 11.21 6.56
CA TYR A 136 12.85 10.17 7.50
C TYR A 136 11.33 10.15 7.72
N ARG A 137 10.70 11.32 7.77
CA ARG A 137 9.22 11.44 7.86
C ARG A 137 8.53 10.93 6.60
N THR A 138 9.13 11.10 5.42
CA THR A 138 8.60 10.50 4.18
C THR A 138 8.80 8.99 4.15
N ALA A 139 9.96 8.49 4.59
CA ALA A 139 10.25 7.05 4.65
C ALA A 139 9.32 6.29 5.61
N ALA A 140 9.01 6.90 6.76
CA ALA A 140 8.05 6.35 7.72
C ALA A 140 6.59 6.33 7.19
N GLY A 141 6.28 7.13 6.17
CA GLY A 141 4.92 7.32 5.69
C GLY A 141 4.01 8.02 6.71
N ARG A 142 2.71 8.10 6.40
CA ARG A 142 1.70 8.70 7.28
C ARG A 142 0.95 7.61 8.06
N ARG A 143 0.84 7.80 9.38
CA ARG A 143 0.06 6.91 10.27
C ARG A 143 -1.42 6.82 9.88
N ARG A 144 -2.00 7.92 9.37
CA ARG A 144 -3.38 7.98 8.89
C ARG A 144 -3.41 8.67 7.54
N ILE A 145 -4.17 8.09 6.60
CA ILE A 145 -4.47 8.66 5.29
C ILE A 145 -5.94 9.09 5.34
N ALA A 146 -6.22 10.33 4.93
CA ALA A 146 -7.58 10.83 4.89
C ALA A 146 -8.47 9.93 3.99
N PRO A 147 -9.73 9.63 4.40
CA PRO A 147 -10.63 8.79 3.60
C PRO A 147 -10.81 9.29 2.17
N VAL A 148 -10.92 10.61 1.97
CA VAL A 148 -11.07 11.25 0.66
C VAL A 148 -9.93 10.87 -0.28
N LEU A 149 -8.68 10.99 0.17
CA LEU A 149 -7.49 10.64 -0.61
C LEU A 149 -7.39 9.14 -0.91
N ARG A 150 -7.90 8.30 -0.01
CA ARG A 150 -7.96 6.85 -0.21
C ARG A 150 -9.01 6.46 -1.26
N TRP A 151 -10.14 7.17 -1.29
CA TRP A 151 -11.24 6.90 -2.21
C TRP A 151 -10.98 7.46 -3.61
N SER A 152 -10.34 8.63 -3.70
CA SER A 152 -9.95 9.24 -4.97
C SER A 152 -8.77 8.54 -5.64
N TRP A 153 -8.09 7.61 -4.95
CA TRP A 153 -6.95 6.88 -5.51
C TRP A 153 -7.40 5.79 -6.51
N PRO A 154 -6.92 5.85 -7.77
CA PRO A 154 -7.34 4.94 -8.85
C PRO A 154 -6.95 3.47 -8.63
#